data_AF-A0A183F6D8-F1
#
_entry.id   AF-A0A183F6D8-F1
#
_cell.length_a   1.000
_cell.length_b   1.000
_cell.length_c   1.000
_cell.angle_alpha   90.00
_cell.angle_beta   90.00
_cell.angle_gamma   90.00
#
_symmetry.space_group_name_H-M   'P 1'
#
loop_
_entity.id
_entity.type
_entity.pdbx_description
1 polymer ?
#
loop_
_entity_poly.entity_id
_entity_poly.type
_entity_poly.pdbx_seq_one_letter_code
_entity_poly.pdbx_strand_id
1 'polypeptide(L)'
;MEEFKNLGIGSQYEDVKTKVLEMLQCWAMAFANKPEYKIVVDTHNLMKLAGFDFPSIKEADAMFTAQVAPDWHDGSECFRCRSEFSLFNRKHHCRACGQIFCDRCSTKEIPLPQFGIEKEVRVCDACYEKIIVRVFLFLFFALFSISVHQIKAEISQAEKEKLLKEKEEEDLALALAISQSEAEAKVRMPLYVCILPYLNRDYWQQRKAGVEEWAGASASAPLPSESSITPTNTVVPAPVEAELAQLTLRQSAAVNDDMKSQTEGTLKWCQQLKEQVTVMENRIRSNNARGRSVLNDTAIQGLFTTLTEFHSQVLGALTKLDQERTYYESLQDHLGHISEARLAINELRAEHCRRQQERLAEEQRQRQAQMKQTLEMMRMKKHVMLMEQRNVALQRFQHQEMQARRGQGYAQQQFAQPHPGYQQYPNAAVPTSNQWSDPTIQGSASYPNPAAQQQQQPSFTSATTQSFQQPQGHAQAYYVSGPAAPPAYQQVSLLVLRIISFRCH
;
A
#
# COMPACT_ATOMS: atom_id res chain seq x y z
N MET A 1 6.73 -24.12 -1.89
CA MET A 1 7.59 -23.06 -1.31
C MET A 1 7.36 -22.87 0.18
N GLU A 2 6.11 -22.89 0.66
CA GLU A 2 5.81 -22.74 2.10
C GLU A 2 6.41 -23.85 2.97
N GLU A 3 6.37 -25.11 2.52
CA GLU A 3 7.06 -26.22 3.21
C GLU A 3 8.58 -26.01 3.26
N PHE A 4 9.17 -25.50 2.17
CA PHE A 4 10.60 -25.23 2.07
C PHE A 4 11.03 -24.08 2.99
N LYS A 5 10.20 -23.03 3.09
CA LYS A 5 10.34 -21.93 4.03
C LYS A 5 10.22 -22.44 5.48
N ASN A 6 9.27 -23.32 5.76
CA ASN A 6 9.10 -23.93 7.08
C ASN A 6 10.29 -24.80 7.47
N LEU A 7 10.93 -25.48 6.50
CA LEU A 7 12.17 -26.23 6.72
C LEU A 7 13.34 -25.29 7.07
N GLY A 8 13.45 -24.13 6.41
CA GLY A 8 14.48 -23.13 6.69
C GLY A 8 14.28 -22.38 8.02
N ILE A 9 13.04 -22.10 8.41
CA ILE A 9 12.72 -21.36 9.65
C ILE A 9 12.62 -22.29 10.87
N GLY A 10 12.11 -23.51 10.68
CA GLY A 10 11.80 -24.46 11.76
C GLY A 10 12.84 -25.55 12.01
N SER A 11 13.89 -25.66 11.19
CA SER A 11 14.95 -26.64 11.43
C SER A 11 15.74 -26.30 12.70
N GLN A 12 16.06 -27.32 13.48
CA GLN A 12 16.94 -27.26 14.65
C GLN A 12 18.42 -27.46 14.29
N TYR A 13 18.71 -27.90 13.06
CA TYR A 13 20.05 -28.13 12.53
C TYR A 13 20.45 -27.01 11.59
N GLU A 14 21.58 -26.34 11.89
CA GLU A 14 22.06 -25.20 11.10
C GLU A 14 22.54 -25.61 9.71
N ASP A 15 23.16 -26.77 9.54
CA ASP A 15 23.59 -27.28 8.23
C ASP A 15 22.41 -27.40 7.24
N VAL A 16 21.23 -27.79 7.76
CA VAL A 16 19.99 -27.88 6.97
C VAL A 16 19.49 -26.49 6.60
N LYS A 17 19.55 -25.51 7.51
CA LYS A 17 19.15 -24.13 7.21
C LYS A 17 20.06 -23.52 6.15
N THR A 18 21.38 -23.66 6.31
CA THR A 18 22.37 -23.18 5.34
C THR A 18 22.12 -23.80 3.98
N LYS A 19 21.88 -25.13 3.91
CA LYS A 19 21.64 -25.79 2.62
C LYS A 19 20.32 -25.38 1.97
N VAL A 20 19.28 -25.16 2.76
CA VAL A 20 17.99 -24.65 2.28
C VAL A 20 18.11 -23.23 1.72
N LEU A 21 18.85 -22.35 2.41
CA LEU A 21 19.10 -20.97 1.96
C LEU A 21 19.95 -20.96 0.67
N GLU A 22 20.97 -21.81 0.58
CA GLU A 22 21.79 -22.00 -0.61
C GLU A 22 20.93 -22.45 -1.82
N MET A 23 20.11 -23.48 -1.66
CA MET A 23 19.23 -23.98 -2.73
C MET A 23 18.21 -22.93 -3.17
N LEU A 24 17.60 -22.21 -2.22
CA LEU A 24 16.63 -21.17 -2.49
C LEU A 24 17.23 -20.02 -3.31
N GLN A 25 18.44 -19.60 -2.97
CA GLN A 25 19.16 -18.55 -3.69
C GLN A 25 19.62 -19.01 -5.07
N CYS A 26 20.11 -20.24 -5.22
CA CYS A 26 20.39 -20.83 -6.54
C CYS A 26 19.15 -20.82 -7.44
N TRP A 27 18.01 -21.27 -6.92
CA TRP A 27 16.77 -21.32 -7.70
C TRP A 27 16.21 -19.94 -8.02
N ALA A 28 16.30 -18.97 -7.10
CA ALA A 28 15.87 -17.61 -7.36
C ALA A 28 16.69 -16.97 -8.49
N MET A 29 17.99 -17.25 -8.56
CA MET A 29 18.84 -16.81 -9.67
C MET A 29 18.52 -17.57 -10.97
N ALA A 30 18.37 -18.89 -10.91
CA ALA A 30 18.06 -19.74 -12.07
C ALA A 30 16.73 -19.38 -12.74
N PHE A 31 15.74 -18.99 -11.94
CA PHE A 31 14.38 -18.75 -12.39
C PHE A 31 14.01 -17.26 -12.49
N ALA A 32 14.97 -16.35 -12.33
CA ALA A 32 14.75 -14.90 -12.36
C ALA A 32 14.00 -14.42 -13.62
N ASN A 33 14.19 -15.09 -14.75
CA ASN A 33 13.60 -14.74 -16.05
C ASN A 33 12.38 -15.59 -16.45
N LYS A 34 11.92 -16.50 -15.57
CA LYS A 34 10.77 -17.38 -15.85
C LYS A 34 9.57 -16.99 -14.98
N PRO A 35 8.50 -16.39 -15.55
CA PRO A 35 7.36 -15.92 -14.77
C PRO A 35 6.61 -17.06 -14.07
N GLU A 36 6.63 -18.26 -14.63
CA GLU A 36 6.05 -19.49 -14.05
C GLU A 36 6.61 -19.84 -12.66
N TYR A 37 7.84 -19.43 -12.36
CA TYR A 37 8.54 -19.75 -11.11
C TYR A 37 8.77 -18.51 -10.23
N LYS A 38 8.03 -17.42 -10.47
CA LYS A 38 8.15 -16.15 -9.74
C LYS A 38 8.06 -16.34 -8.22
N ILE A 39 7.24 -17.30 -7.77
CA ILE A 39 7.10 -17.64 -6.34
C ILE A 39 8.42 -17.97 -5.65
N VAL A 40 9.40 -18.54 -6.36
CA VAL A 40 10.72 -18.89 -5.82
C VAL A 40 11.55 -17.63 -5.58
N VAL A 41 11.55 -16.72 -6.56
CA VAL A 41 12.22 -15.43 -6.50
C VAL A 41 11.63 -14.56 -5.38
N ASP A 42 10.30 -14.54 -5.28
CA ASP A 42 9.58 -13.80 -4.24
C ASP A 42 9.87 -14.35 -2.84
N THR A 43 9.95 -15.68 -2.70
CA THR A 43 10.29 -16.34 -1.42
C THR A 43 11.72 -16.01 -0.99
N HIS A 44 12.69 -16.05 -1.89
CA HIS A 44 14.07 -15.62 -1.62
C HIS A 44 14.14 -14.16 -1.16
N ASN A 45 13.47 -13.26 -1.87
CA ASN A 45 13.44 -11.83 -1.52
C ASN A 45 12.78 -11.60 -0.16
N LEU A 46 11.69 -12.31 0.14
CA LEU A 46 11.01 -12.22 1.43
C LEU A 46 11.89 -12.73 2.58
N MET A 47 12.61 -13.84 2.38
CA MET A 47 13.54 -14.37 3.39
C MET A 47 14.74 -13.44 3.58
N LYS A 48 15.21 -12.79 2.52
CA LYS A 48 16.29 -11.79 2.61
C LYS A 48 15.86 -10.55 3.40
N LEU A 49 14.61 -10.10 3.20
CA LEU A 49 14.00 -9.02 3.97
C LEU A 49 13.75 -9.40 5.44
N ALA A 50 13.50 -10.68 5.72
CA ALA A 50 13.34 -11.20 7.07
C ALA A 50 14.69 -11.33 7.84
N GLY A 51 15.81 -10.98 7.22
CA GLY A 51 17.14 -10.95 7.86
C GLY A 51 17.89 -12.28 7.85
N PHE A 52 17.52 -13.22 6.98
CA PHE A 52 18.30 -14.45 6.79
C PHE A 52 19.55 -14.17 5.96
N ASP A 53 20.70 -14.61 6.47
CA ASP A 53 21.98 -14.48 5.77
C ASP A 53 22.13 -15.56 4.69
N PHE A 54 22.22 -15.08 3.46
CA PHE A 54 22.34 -15.93 2.27
C PHE A 54 23.81 -16.12 1.89
N PRO A 55 24.27 -17.36 1.63
CA PRO A 55 25.65 -17.62 1.26
C PRO A 55 26.02 -16.94 -0.07
N SER A 56 27.30 -16.62 -0.27
CA SER A 56 27.77 -16.08 -1.55
C SER A 56 27.83 -17.22 -2.59
N ILE A 57 26.94 -17.18 -3.58
CA ILE A 57 26.85 -18.20 -4.64
C ILE A 57 27.54 -17.68 -5.89
N LYS A 58 28.36 -18.51 -6.54
CA LYS A 58 28.96 -18.23 -7.85
C LYS A 58 27.90 -18.46 -8.94
N GLU A 59 27.84 -17.60 -9.95
CA GLU A 59 26.83 -17.68 -11.02
C GLU A 59 26.77 -19.07 -11.70
N ALA A 60 27.90 -19.79 -11.74
CA ALA A 60 28.01 -21.16 -12.24
C ALA A 60 27.19 -22.20 -11.42
N ASP A 61 27.08 -22.04 -10.10
CA ASP A 61 26.34 -22.97 -9.23
C ASP A 61 24.82 -22.76 -9.33
N ALA A 62 24.38 -21.56 -9.73
CA ALA A 62 22.99 -21.23 -10.00
C ALA A 62 22.50 -21.73 -11.38
N MET A 63 23.41 -22.17 -12.25
CA MET A 63 23.11 -22.60 -13.62
C MET A 63 22.82 -24.10 -13.72
N PHE A 64 21.71 -24.55 -13.12
CA PHE A 64 21.27 -25.96 -13.23
C PHE A 64 20.72 -26.33 -14.62
N THR A 65 20.56 -25.35 -15.52
CA THR A 65 20.19 -25.57 -16.93
C THR A 65 21.12 -24.77 -17.82
N ALA A 66 22.40 -25.16 -17.89
CA ALA A 66 23.15 -24.90 -19.10
C ALA A 66 22.33 -25.49 -20.25
N GLN A 67 21.80 -24.64 -21.11
CA GLN A 67 21.15 -25.13 -22.33
C GLN A 67 22.21 -25.90 -23.10
N VAL A 68 21.82 -27.01 -23.72
CA VAL A 68 22.76 -27.73 -24.58
C VAL A 68 23.12 -26.80 -25.72
N ALA A 69 24.42 -26.56 -25.92
CA ALA A 69 24.89 -25.73 -27.02
C ALA A 69 24.39 -26.33 -28.35
N PRO A 70 23.93 -25.51 -29.30
CA PRO A 70 23.38 -26.01 -30.56
C PRO A 70 24.43 -26.76 -31.37
N ASP A 71 23.96 -27.81 -32.06
CA ASP A 71 24.80 -28.59 -32.97
C ASP A 71 25.36 -27.72 -34.11
N TRP A 72 26.57 -28.07 -34.56
CA TRP A 72 27.22 -27.33 -35.63
C TRP A 72 26.69 -27.80 -36.98
N HIS A 73 26.09 -26.86 -37.71
CA HIS A 73 25.64 -27.09 -39.08
C HIS A 73 26.80 -26.90 -40.05
N ASP A 74 26.87 -27.74 -41.07
CA ASP A 74 27.82 -27.59 -42.18
C ASP A 74 27.10 -27.14 -43.46
N GLY A 75 27.84 -26.44 -44.34
CA GLY A 75 27.32 -25.89 -45.59
C GLY A 75 28.44 -25.49 -46.56
N SER A 76 28.09 -25.26 -47.83
CA SER A 76 29.01 -24.80 -48.88
C SER A 76 29.17 -23.27 -48.93
N GLU A 77 28.29 -22.54 -48.25
CA GLU A 77 28.22 -21.07 -48.27
C GLU A 77 27.99 -20.48 -46.87
N CYS A 78 28.37 -19.21 -46.71
CA CYS A 78 28.12 -18.45 -45.48
C CYS A 78 26.62 -18.23 -45.26
N PHE A 79 26.10 -18.58 -44.08
CA PHE A 79 24.69 -18.46 -43.74
C PHE A 79 24.14 -17.01 -43.83
N ARG A 80 25.01 -16.00 -43.65
CA ARG A 80 24.62 -14.58 -43.71
C ARG A 80 24.79 -13.96 -45.10
N CYS A 81 26.00 -13.97 -45.64
CA CYS A 81 26.32 -13.25 -46.88
C CYS A 81 26.32 -14.14 -48.13
N ARG A 82 26.05 -15.45 -47.98
CA ARG A 82 25.97 -16.44 -49.06
C ARG A 82 27.26 -16.58 -49.89
N SER A 83 28.39 -16.08 -49.39
CA SER A 83 29.69 -16.30 -50.04
C SER A 83 30.09 -17.76 -49.96
N GLU A 84 30.44 -18.37 -51.08
CA GLU A 84 30.94 -19.75 -51.14
C GLU A 84 32.26 -19.90 -50.37
N PHE A 85 32.40 -21.03 -49.67
CA PHE A 85 33.63 -21.38 -48.97
C PHE A 85 34.67 -21.93 -49.95
N SER A 86 35.92 -21.57 -49.71
CA SER A 86 37.07 -21.97 -50.53
C SER A 86 38.33 -22.10 -49.66
N LEU A 87 39.47 -22.45 -50.26
CA LEU A 87 40.74 -22.53 -49.52
C LEU A 87 41.14 -21.19 -48.87
N PHE A 88 40.72 -20.07 -49.45
CA PHE A 88 40.95 -18.72 -48.94
C PHE A 88 39.79 -18.19 -48.09
N ASN A 89 38.56 -18.66 -48.32
CA ASN A 89 37.38 -18.31 -47.53
C ASN A 89 36.97 -19.49 -46.62
N ARG A 90 37.57 -19.56 -45.44
CA ARG A 90 37.40 -20.68 -44.50
C ARG A 90 36.06 -20.62 -43.76
N LYS A 91 35.65 -21.80 -43.27
CA LYS A 91 34.42 -22.04 -42.50
C LYS A 91 34.60 -21.68 -41.02
N HIS A 92 33.62 -20.99 -40.43
CA HIS A 92 33.59 -20.66 -39.00
C HIS A 92 32.20 -20.86 -38.41
N HIS A 93 32.10 -21.49 -37.23
CA HIS A 93 30.82 -21.70 -36.54
C HIS A 93 30.55 -20.64 -35.48
N CYS A 94 29.31 -20.18 -35.40
CA CYS A 94 28.82 -19.37 -34.28
C CYS A 94 28.50 -20.30 -33.10
N ARG A 95 29.16 -20.12 -31.95
CA ARG A 95 28.92 -20.96 -30.76
C ARG A 95 27.55 -20.74 -30.14
N ALA A 96 26.87 -19.64 -30.51
CA ALA A 96 25.55 -19.31 -29.98
C ALA A 96 24.37 -19.90 -30.78
N CYS A 97 24.54 -20.13 -32.10
CA CYS A 97 23.45 -20.62 -32.95
C CYS A 97 23.82 -21.84 -33.81
N GLY A 98 25.06 -22.30 -33.79
CA GLY A 98 25.52 -23.49 -34.51
C GLY A 98 25.70 -23.32 -36.02
N GLN A 99 25.27 -22.19 -36.60
CA GLN A 99 25.35 -21.94 -38.05
C GLN A 99 26.77 -21.61 -38.54
N ILE A 100 26.98 -21.79 -39.85
CA ILE A 100 28.27 -21.62 -40.51
C ILE A 100 28.42 -20.25 -41.20
N PHE A 101 29.56 -19.59 -41.01
CA PHE A 101 29.83 -18.24 -41.46
C PHE A 101 31.25 -18.10 -42.02
N CYS A 102 31.48 -17.08 -42.84
CA CYS A 102 32.83 -16.61 -43.15
C CYS A 102 33.36 -15.74 -42.00
N ASP A 103 34.67 -15.46 -42.02
CA ASP A 103 35.33 -14.68 -40.97
C ASP A 103 34.68 -13.31 -40.77
N ARG A 104 34.40 -12.60 -41.88
CA ARG A 104 33.77 -11.27 -41.89
C ARG A 104 32.39 -11.22 -41.22
N CYS A 105 31.63 -12.33 -41.21
CA CYS A 105 30.29 -12.38 -40.62
C CYS A 105 30.28 -12.93 -39.19
N SER A 106 31.43 -13.30 -38.65
CA SER A 106 31.60 -13.90 -37.32
C SER A 106 32.86 -13.39 -36.62
N THR A 107 33.13 -12.09 -36.70
CA THR A 107 34.35 -11.48 -36.14
C THR A 107 34.29 -11.25 -34.64
N LYS A 108 33.11 -11.35 -34.04
CA LYS A 108 32.87 -10.99 -32.65
C LYS A 108 33.01 -12.19 -31.72
N GLU A 109 33.46 -11.94 -30.50
CA GLU A 109 33.58 -12.93 -29.44
C GLU A 109 32.86 -12.41 -28.19
N ILE A 110 32.16 -13.29 -27.48
CA ILE A 110 31.41 -12.96 -26.25
C ILE A 110 31.29 -14.23 -25.39
N PRO A 111 31.31 -14.14 -24.04
CA PRO A 111 30.99 -15.30 -23.23
C PRO A 111 29.54 -15.74 -23.47
N LEU A 112 29.29 -17.04 -23.33
CA LEU A 112 27.94 -17.61 -23.40
C LEU A 112 27.64 -18.36 -22.11
N PRO A 113 27.39 -17.63 -21.00
CA PRO A 113 27.10 -18.23 -19.71
C PRO A 113 25.98 -19.24 -19.80
N GLN A 114 24.91 -18.96 -20.58
CA GLN A 114 23.76 -19.85 -20.74
C GLN A 114 24.07 -21.26 -21.29
N PHE A 115 25.24 -21.45 -21.91
CA PHE A 115 25.73 -22.74 -22.39
C PHE A 115 26.88 -23.30 -21.52
N GLY A 116 27.15 -22.68 -20.37
CA GLY A 116 28.28 -23.01 -19.49
C GLY A 116 29.64 -22.54 -20.04
N ILE A 117 29.67 -21.59 -20.97
CA ILE A 117 30.90 -21.11 -21.61
C ILE A 117 31.24 -19.72 -21.06
N GLU A 118 32.09 -19.68 -20.03
CA GLU A 118 32.55 -18.43 -19.40
C GLU A 118 33.60 -17.69 -20.23
N LYS A 119 34.32 -18.40 -21.10
CA LYS A 119 35.33 -17.79 -21.99
C LYS A 119 34.66 -17.13 -23.19
N GLU A 120 35.21 -16.00 -23.63
CA GLU A 120 34.82 -15.39 -24.90
C GLU A 120 34.98 -16.38 -26.07
N VAL A 121 33.88 -16.59 -26.79
CA VAL A 121 33.84 -17.48 -27.94
C VAL A 121 33.19 -16.79 -29.13
N ARG A 122 33.63 -17.19 -30.32
CA ARG A 122 33.17 -16.61 -31.59
C ARG A 122 31.66 -16.75 -31.79
N VAL A 123 31.03 -15.64 -32.14
CA VAL A 123 29.61 -15.55 -32.47
C VAL A 123 29.41 -14.76 -33.78
N CYS A 124 28.29 -14.99 -34.46
CA CYS A 124 27.91 -14.14 -35.57
C CYS A 124 27.41 -12.78 -35.08
N ASP A 125 27.49 -11.76 -35.93
CA ASP A 125 27.12 -10.39 -35.54
C ASP A 125 25.68 -10.29 -35.02
N ALA A 126 24.74 -11.05 -35.59
CA ALA A 126 23.35 -11.06 -35.15
C ALA A 126 23.19 -11.62 -33.71
N CYS A 127 23.93 -12.67 -33.37
CA CYS A 127 23.95 -13.22 -32.02
C CYS A 127 24.63 -12.26 -31.04
N TYR A 128 25.71 -11.62 -31.46
CA TYR A 128 26.43 -10.63 -30.65
C TYR A 128 25.52 -9.48 -30.23
N GLU A 129 24.86 -8.83 -31.20
CA GLU A 129 23.93 -7.72 -30.93
C GLU A 129 22.77 -8.15 -30.02
N LYS A 130 22.18 -9.32 -30.27
CA LYS A 130 21.08 -9.85 -29.46
C LYS A 130 21.48 -10.05 -27.99
N ILE A 131 22.70 -10.53 -27.74
CA ILE A 131 23.19 -10.78 -26.39
C ILE A 131 23.55 -9.44 -25.72
N ILE A 132 24.24 -8.55 -26.42
CA ILE A 132 24.63 -7.23 -25.91
C ILE A 132 23.42 -6.38 -25.54
N VAL A 133 22.39 -6.30 -26.40
CA VAL A 133 21.16 -5.57 -26.11
C VAL A 133 20.45 -6.14 -24.87
N ARG A 134 20.45 -7.47 -24.70
CA ARG A 134 19.91 -8.11 -23.50
C ARG A 134 20.68 -7.75 -22.23
N VAL A 135 22.02 -7.74 -22.29
CA VAL A 135 22.87 -7.35 -21.15
C VAL A 135 22.68 -5.88 -20.81
N PHE A 136 22.62 -4.99 -21.81
CA PHE A 136 22.36 -3.57 -21.59
C PHE A 136 20.97 -3.30 -21.02
N LEU A 137 19.92 -3.95 -21.56
CA LEU A 137 18.58 -3.83 -21.00
C LEU A 137 18.55 -4.31 -19.55
N PHE A 138 19.18 -5.45 -19.26
CA PHE A 138 19.26 -5.99 -17.90
C PHE A 138 19.97 -5.02 -16.94
N LEU A 139 21.13 -4.48 -17.33
CA LEU A 139 21.86 -3.49 -16.53
C LEU A 139 21.07 -2.18 -16.36
N PHE A 140 20.38 -1.73 -17.42
CA PHE A 140 19.54 -0.55 -17.37
C PHE A 140 18.36 -0.73 -16.39
N PHE A 141 17.67 -1.86 -16.46
CA PHE A 141 16.58 -2.19 -15.52
C PHE A 141 17.10 -2.37 -14.09
N ALA A 142 18.22 -3.06 -13.89
CA ALA A 142 18.80 -3.26 -12.56
C ALA A 142 19.19 -1.93 -11.90
N LEU A 143 19.83 -1.01 -12.64
CA LEU A 143 20.19 0.31 -12.13
C LEU A 143 18.97 1.21 -11.89
N PHE A 144 17.94 1.12 -12.74
CA PHE A 144 16.71 1.89 -12.57
C PHE A 144 15.89 1.41 -11.37
N SER A 145 15.82 0.10 -11.13
CA SER A 145 15.17 -0.48 -9.96
C SER A 145 15.84 -0.06 -8.65
N ILE A 146 17.17 0.06 -8.62
CA ILE A 146 17.91 0.56 -7.44
C ILE A 146 17.57 2.03 -7.18
N SER A 147 17.60 2.89 -8.20
CA SER A 147 17.28 4.32 -8.07
C SER A 147 15.84 4.57 -7.59
N VAL A 148 14.85 3.82 -8.08
CA VAL A 148 13.45 3.95 -7.64
C VAL A 148 13.27 3.52 -6.18
N HIS A 149 14.02 2.50 -5.72
CA HIS A 149 13.96 2.04 -4.34
C HIS A 149 14.62 3.04 -3.37
N GLN A 150 15.69 3.71 -3.81
CA GLN A 150 16.40 4.72 -3.03
C GLN A 150 15.58 6.02 -2.90
N ILE A 151 14.93 6.46 -3.97
CA ILE A 151 14.01 7.62 -3.95
C ILE A 151 12.81 7.37 -3.03
N LYS A 152 12.22 6.17 -3.04
CA LYS A 152 11.12 5.82 -2.12
C LYS A 152 11.53 5.82 -0.65
N ALA A 153 12.76 5.38 -0.34
CA ALA A 153 13.28 5.39 1.02
C ALA A 153 13.49 6.82 1.56
N GLU A 154 14.04 7.70 0.72
CA GLU A 154 14.26 9.12 1.06
C GLU A 154 12.95 9.90 1.24
N ILE A 155 11.94 9.68 0.38
CA ILE A 155 10.62 10.29 0.54
C ILE A 155 9.94 9.82 1.84
N SER A 156 10.04 8.53 2.16
CA SER A 156 9.44 7.97 3.38
C SER A 156 10.10 8.48 4.67
N GLN A 157 11.41 8.75 4.65
CA GLN A 157 12.10 9.38 5.78
C GLN A 157 11.72 10.86 5.94
N ALA A 158 11.66 11.61 4.84
CA ALA A 158 11.27 13.02 4.88
C ALA A 158 9.83 13.22 5.39
N GLU A 159 8.89 12.33 5.03
CA GLU A 159 7.52 12.35 5.56
C GLU A 159 7.47 12.06 7.07
N LYS A 160 8.27 11.10 7.56
CA LYS A 160 8.34 10.79 8.99
C LYS A 160 8.93 11.93 9.80
N GLU A 161 9.98 12.59 9.28
CA GLU A 161 10.62 13.72 9.95
C GLU A 161 9.69 14.94 10.01
N LYS A 162 8.94 15.21 8.92
CA LYS A 162 7.92 16.26 8.90
C LYS A 162 6.81 16.01 9.94
N LEU A 163 6.33 14.76 10.03
CA LEU A 163 5.29 14.38 11.01
C LEU A 163 5.78 14.52 12.46
N LEU A 164 7.05 14.18 12.71
CA LEU A 164 7.66 14.33 14.03
C LEU A 164 7.79 15.82 14.41
N LYS A 165 8.18 16.66 13.47
CA LYS A 165 8.37 18.10 13.67
C LYS A 165 7.04 18.81 13.93
N GLU A 166 5.99 18.45 13.20
CA GLU A 166 4.63 18.94 13.43
C GLU A 166 4.13 18.57 14.84
N LYS A 167 4.40 17.34 15.27
CA LYS A 167 4.08 16.88 16.63
C LYS A 167 4.86 17.65 17.72
N GLU A 168 6.16 17.92 17.49
CA GLU A 168 6.97 18.72 18.42
C GLU A 168 6.48 20.17 18.53
N GLU A 169 6.03 20.75 17.42
CA GLU A 169 5.44 22.10 17.39
C GLU A 169 4.09 22.14 18.12
N GLU A 170 3.24 21.12 17.96
CA GLU A 170 1.99 20.97 18.70
C GLU A 170 2.24 20.84 20.22
N ASP A 171 3.21 20.02 20.62
CA ASP A 171 3.58 19.82 22.02
C ASP A 171 4.14 21.13 22.65
N LEU A 172 4.95 21.88 21.89
CA LEU A 172 5.46 23.18 22.32
C LEU A 172 4.35 24.23 22.45
N ALA A 173 3.41 24.27 21.50
CA ALA A 173 2.26 25.17 21.56
C ALA A 173 1.36 24.87 22.78
N LEU A 174 1.15 23.59 23.10
CA LEU A 174 0.41 23.17 24.29
C LEU A 174 1.11 23.62 25.58
N ALA A 175 2.44 23.46 25.66
CA ALA A 175 3.22 23.90 26.83
C ALA A 175 3.15 25.43 27.05
N LEU A 176 3.23 26.21 25.97
CA LEU A 176 3.09 27.67 26.04
C LEU A 176 1.69 28.10 26.50
N ALA A 177 0.64 27.46 25.99
CA ALA A 177 -0.73 27.74 26.41
C ALA A 177 -0.96 27.42 27.90
N ILE A 178 -0.39 26.32 28.41
CA ILE A 178 -0.44 25.98 29.84
C ILE A 178 0.28 27.05 30.65
N SER A 179 1.50 27.42 30.27
CA SER A 179 2.28 28.46 30.95
C SER A 179 1.59 29.83 30.93
N GLN A 180 0.95 30.20 29.82
CA GLN A 180 0.21 31.45 29.68
C GLN A 180 -1.06 31.44 30.54
N SER A 181 -1.80 30.33 30.57
CA SER A 181 -2.97 30.17 31.44
C SER A 181 -2.60 30.21 32.93
N GLU A 182 -1.40 29.73 33.30
CA GLU A 182 -0.87 29.81 34.65
C GLU A 182 -0.44 31.24 35.02
N ALA A 183 0.16 31.97 34.07
CA ALA A 183 0.53 33.38 34.24
C ALA A 183 -0.70 34.28 34.34
N GLU A 184 -1.72 34.05 33.52
CA GLU A 184 -3.00 34.78 33.56
C GLU A 184 -3.78 34.48 34.85
N ALA A 185 -3.71 33.24 35.35
CA ALA A 185 -4.29 32.87 36.65
C ALA A 185 -3.58 33.54 37.84
N LYS A 186 -2.28 33.87 37.72
CA LYS A 186 -1.53 34.64 38.73
C LYS A 186 -1.85 36.14 38.73
N VAL A 187 -2.36 36.70 37.62
CA VAL A 187 -2.69 38.14 37.50
C VAL A 187 -4.16 38.44 37.81
N ARG A 188 -5.07 37.47 37.72
CA ARG A 188 -6.53 37.70 37.87
C ARG A 188 -7.11 37.10 39.15
N MET A 189 -6.85 37.75 40.28
CA MET A 189 -7.75 37.68 41.45
C MET A 189 -8.31 39.06 41.74
N PRO A 190 -9.56 39.34 41.28
CA PRO A 190 -10.59 39.74 42.24
C PRO A 190 -11.93 39.02 42.00
N LEU A 191 -12.44 38.39 43.06
CA LEU A 191 -13.80 37.87 43.22
C LEU A 191 -14.81 39.02 43.25
N TYR A 192 -15.31 39.51 42.10
CA TYR A 192 -16.51 40.36 42.11
C TYR A 192 -17.37 40.37 40.84
N VAL A 193 -16.90 39.86 39.69
CA VAL A 193 -17.58 40.14 38.41
C VAL A 193 -18.62 39.08 37.99
N CYS A 194 -18.68 37.90 38.63
CA CYS A 194 -19.55 36.80 38.15
C CYS A 194 -20.97 36.73 38.75
N ILE A 195 -21.40 37.66 39.62
CA ILE A 195 -22.73 37.57 40.28
C ILE A 195 -23.74 38.63 39.78
N LEU A 196 -23.30 39.67 39.08
CA LEU A 196 -24.18 40.78 38.69
C LEU A 196 -25.33 40.46 37.70
N PRO A 197 -25.25 39.46 36.79
CA PRO A 197 -26.38 39.15 35.91
C PRO A 197 -27.54 38.44 36.62
N TYR A 198 -27.26 37.71 37.70
CA TYR A 198 -28.23 36.84 38.38
C TYR A 198 -29.09 37.56 39.43
N LEU A 199 -28.82 38.85 39.68
CA LEU A 199 -29.57 39.69 40.63
C LEU A 199 -30.54 40.66 39.95
N ASN A 200 -30.61 40.67 38.62
CA ASN A 200 -31.49 41.58 37.87
C ASN A 200 -32.87 40.94 37.59
N ARG A 201 -33.92 41.54 38.16
CA ARG A 201 -35.33 41.10 38.07
C ARG A 201 -35.93 41.28 36.67
N ASP A 202 -35.44 42.24 35.89
CA ASP A 202 -35.98 42.56 34.56
C ASP A 202 -35.56 41.51 33.50
N TYR A 203 -34.40 40.88 33.70
CA TYR A 203 -33.88 39.82 32.82
C TYR A 203 -34.79 38.59 32.75
N TRP A 204 -35.42 38.21 33.87
CA TRP A 204 -36.32 37.05 33.92
C TRP A 204 -37.75 37.35 33.44
N GLN A 205 -38.18 38.62 33.46
CA GLN A 205 -39.51 39.00 32.97
C GLN A 205 -39.57 39.01 31.44
N GLN A 206 -38.51 39.46 30.75
CA GLN A 206 -38.43 39.40 29.28
C GLN A 206 -38.36 37.97 28.74
N ARG A 207 -37.73 37.05 29.48
CA ARG A 207 -37.58 35.66 29.04
C ARG A 207 -38.87 34.83 29.20
N LYS A 208 -39.84 35.28 30.01
CA LYS A 208 -41.18 34.66 30.12
C LYS A 208 -42.13 35.08 29.00
N ALA A 209 -41.88 36.22 28.35
CA ALA A 209 -42.72 36.72 27.25
C ALA A 209 -42.36 36.14 25.87
N GLY A 210 -41.25 35.37 25.75
CA GLY A 210 -40.76 34.85 24.47
C GLY A 210 -40.94 33.34 24.26
N VAL A 211 -41.82 32.65 25.01
CA VAL A 211 -41.94 31.18 24.98
C VAL A 211 -43.21 30.66 24.26
N GLU A 212 -44.05 31.53 23.68
CA GLU A 212 -45.25 31.07 22.94
C GLU A 212 -45.09 30.91 21.41
N GLU A 213 -43.91 31.18 20.82
CA GLU A 213 -43.77 31.22 19.34
C GLU A 213 -42.72 30.26 18.74
N TRP A 214 -42.44 29.12 19.39
CA TRP A 214 -41.63 28.06 18.75
C TRP A 214 -41.99 26.64 19.21
N ALA A 215 -43.28 26.33 19.27
CA ALA A 215 -43.77 24.96 19.41
C ALA A 215 -44.60 24.58 18.18
N GLY A 216 -43.93 24.40 17.03
CA GLY A 216 -44.56 23.82 15.85
C GLY A 216 -43.88 24.15 14.54
N ALA A 217 -42.80 23.44 14.19
CA ALA A 217 -42.41 23.22 12.79
C ALA A 217 -41.36 22.11 12.68
N SER A 218 -41.79 20.97 12.16
CA SER A 218 -40.94 20.01 11.44
C SER A 218 -40.82 20.51 10.00
N ALA A 219 -39.60 20.71 9.47
CA ALA A 219 -39.28 20.59 8.03
C ALA A 219 -37.81 20.96 7.69
N SER A 220 -37.22 20.09 6.87
CA SER A 220 -36.18 20.21 5.84
C SER A 220 -35.38 21.51 5.67
N ALA A 221 -34.05 21.36 5.61
CA ALA A 221 -33.11 22.39 5.18
C ALA A 221 -33.03 22.53 3.63
N PRO A 222 -32.79 23.74 3.09
CA PRO A 222 -32.75 24.01 1.65
C PRO A 222 -31.36 23.89 1.02
N LEU A 223 -31.31 23.61 -0.29
CA LEU A 223 -30.13 23.74 -1.16
C LEU A 223 -29.90 25.21 -1.58
N PRO A 224 -28.66 25.63 -1.89
CA PRO A 224 -28.42 26.78 -2.76
C PRO A 224 -28.13 26.34 -4.21
N SER A 225 -28.84 26.95 -5.14
CA SER A 225 -28.74 26.79 -6.60
C SER A 225 -27.95 27.92 -7.28
N GLU A 226 -27.36 27.57 -8.43
CA GLU A 226 -26.67 28.39 -9.45
C GLU A 226 -27.42 29.68 -9.85
N SER A 227 -26.79 30.75 -10.34
CA SER A 227 -26.30 30.90 -11.73
C SER A 227 -25.71 32.31 -11.94
N SER A 228 -24.66 32.53 -12.76
CA SER A 228 -24.79 33.06 -14.14
C SER A 228 -23.44 33.18 -14.91
N ILE A 229 -23.38 32.60 -16.12
CA ILE A 229 -22.89 33.13 -17.44
C ILE A 229 -21.39 33.58 -17.53
N THR A 230 -20.46 33.13 -18.41
CA THR A 230 -20.39 32.40 -19.71
C THR A 230 -18.94 31.89 -19.92
N PRO A 231 -18.69 30.82 -20.72
CA PRO A 231 -17.37 30.59 -21.33
C PRO A 231 -17.39 30.72 -22.86
N THR A 232 -16.32 31.31 -23.38
CA THR A 232 -15.95 31.38 -24.79
C THR A 232 -15.52 30.00 -25.30
N ASN A 233 -16.01 29.66 -26.50
CA ASN A 233 -15.55 28.60 -27.42
C ASN A 233 -14.42 27.67 -26.96
N THR A 234 -14.78 26.43 -26.64
CA THR A 234 -14.02 25.26 -27.11
C THR A 234 -15.03 24.17 -27.43
N VAL A 235 -15.09 23.80 -28.70
CA VAL A 235 -15.96 22.74 -29.22
C VAL A 235 -15.58 21.42 -28.57
N VAL A 236 -16.45 20.91 -27.69
CA VAL A 236 -16.41 19.54 -27.19
C VAL A 236 -17.32 18.71 -28.11
N PRO A 237 -16.83 17.65 -28.77
CA PRO A 237 -17.71 16.76 -29.52
C PRO A 237 -18.57 15.91 -28.56
N ALA A 238 -19.80 15.64 -29.00
CA ALA A 238 -20.80 14.77 -28.40
C ALA A 238 -20.31 13.31 -28.23
N PRO A 239 -21.07 12.41 -27.58
CA PRO A 239 -20.53 11.36 -26.71
C PRO A 239 -19.74 10.30 -27.48
N VAL A 240 -18.43 10.34 -27.32
CA VAL A 240 -17.47 9.33 -27.78
C VAL A 240 -17.81 7.91 -27.31
N GLU A 241 -18.55 7.74 -26.21
CA GLU A 241 -19.00 6.43 -25.73
C GLU A 241 -20.06 5.78 -26.62
N ALA A 242 -20.99 6.55 -27.20
CA ALA A 242 -22.02 6.01 -28.08
C ALA A 242 -21.45 5.66 -29.46
N GLU A 243 -20.51 6.48 -29.95
CA GLU A 243 -19.82 6.25 -31.23
C GLU A 243 -18.84 5.08 -31.15
N LEU A 244 -18.11 4.95 -30.03
CA LEU A 244 -17.25 3.79 -29.74
C LEU A 244 -18.07 2.50 -29.57
N ALA A 245 -19.23 2.56 -28.91
CA ALA A 245 -20.13 1.42 -28.79
C ALA A 245 -20.67 0.96 -30.16
N GLN A 246 -21.05 1.90 -31.04
CA GLN A 246 -21.52 1.58 -32.40
C GLN A 246 -20.40 1.05 -33.31
N LEU A 247 -19.18 1.58 -33.21
CA LEU A 247 -18.01 1.08 -33.92
C LEU A 247 -17.61 -0.33 -33.47
N THR A 248 -17.66 -0.60 -32.16
CA THR A 248 -17.38 -1.92 -31.58
C THR A 248 -18.43 -2.94 -32.00
N LEU A 249 -19.72 -2.57 -32.02
CA LEU A 249 -20.80 -3.44 -32.48
C LEU A 249 -20.67 -3.77 -33.99
N ARG A 250 -20.30 -2.79 -34.82
CA ARG A 250 -20.07 -3.01 -36.27
C ARG A 250 -18.83 -3.87 -36.54
N GLN A 251 -17.73 -3.65 -35.82
CA GLN A 251 -16.54 -4.49 -35.96
C GLN A 251 -16.81 -5.93 -35.50
N SER A 252 -17.49 -6.12 -34.38
CA SER A 252 -17.85 -7.46 -33.90
C SER A 252 -18.79 -8.20 -34.86
N ALA A 253 -19.77 -7.52 -35.46
CA ALA A 253 -20.66 -8.10 -36.46
C ALA A 253 -19.93 -8.54 -37.74
N ALA A 254 -19.01 -7.72 -38.25
CA ALA A 254 -18.24 -8.04 -39.46
C ALA A 254 -17.26 -9.21 -39.24
N VAL A 255 -16.58 -9.24 -38.09
CA VAL A 255 -15.67 -10.35 -37.72
C VAL A 255 -16.44 -11.66 -37.53
N ASN A 256 -17.66 -11.58 -36.98
CA ASN A 256 -18.51 -12.76 -36.80
C ASN A 256 -19.01 -13.35 -38.12
N ASP A 257 -19.25 -12.52 -39.15
CA ASP A 257 -19.75 -13.00 -40.46
C ASP A 257 -18.64 -13.69 -41.28
N ASP A 258 -17.42 -13.16 -41.25
CA ASP A 258 -16.24 -13.75 -41.89
C ASP A 258 -15.85 -15.09 -41.24
N MET A 259 -15.81 -15.13 -39.91
CA MET A 259 -15.56 -16.37 -39.14
C MET A 259 -16.60 -17.45 -39.44
N LYS A 260 -17.87 -17.06 -39.57
CA LYS A 260 -18.98 -17.98 -39.88
C LYS A 260 -18.87 -18.53 -41.29
N SER A 261 -18.52 -17.71 -42.27
CA SER A 261 -18.24 -18.14 -43.65
C SER A 261 -17.08 -19.14 -43.72
N GLN A 262 -15.97 -18.86 -43.03
CA GLN A 262 -14.80 -19.75 -42.97
C GLN A 262 -15.14 -21.09 -42.28
N THR A 263 -15.96 -21.06 -41.24
CA THR A 263 -16.43 -22.26 -40.54
C THR A 263 -17.34 -23.11 -41.43
N GLU A 264 -18.26 -22.49 -42.17
CA GLU A 264 -19.15 -23.19 -43.11
C GLU A 264 -18.38 -23.85 -44.26
N GLY A 265 -17.36 -23.16 -44.81
CA GLY A 265 -16.46 -23.72 -45.82
C GLY A 265 -15.69 -24.94 -45.31
N THR A 266 -15.17 -24.87 -44.08
CA THR A 266 -14.46 -25.98 -43.44
C THR A 266 -15.38 -27.18 -43.20
N LEU A 267 -16.63 -26.94 -42.78
CA LEU A 267 -17.62 -27.99 -42.54
C LEU A 267 -17.98 -28.75 -43.83
N LYS A 268 -18.17 -28.03 -44.94
CA LYS A 268 -18.43 -28.62 -46.27
C LYS A 268 -17.27 -29.49 -46.73
N TRP A 269 -16.03 -29.02 -46.53
CA TRP A 269 -14.83 -29.80 -46.86
C TRP A 269 -14.72 -31.08 -46.01
N CYS A 270 -15.00 -31.01 -44.71
CA CYS A 270 -15.03 -32.20 -43.84
C CYS A 270 -16.11 -33.21 -44.25
N GLN A 271 -17.28 -32.74 -44.71
CA GLN A 271 -18.33 -33.61 -45.26
C GLN A 271 -17.86 -34.32 -46.52
N GLN A 272 -17.22 -33.61 -47.45
CA GLN A 272 -16.65 -34.20 -48.66
C GLN A 272 -15.60 -35.28 -48.35
N LEU A 273 -14.69 -35.01 -47.41
CA LEU A 273 -13.70 -36.00 -46.97
C LEU A 273 -14.37 -37.26 -46.40
N LYS A 274 -15.38 -37.07 -45.54
CA LYS A 274 -16.13 -38.18 -44.95
C LYS A 274 -16.83 -39.03 -46.02
N GLU A 275 -17.40 -38.41 -47.04
CA GLU A 275 -18.02 -39.11 -48.17
C GLU A 275 -16.99 -39.94 -48.95
N GLN A 276 -15.80 -39.40 -49.26
CA GLN A 276 -14.75 -40.13 -49.97
C GLN A 276 -14.21 -41.32 -49.17
N VAL A 277 -14.01 -41.16 -47.85
CA VAL A 277 -13.64 -42.26 -46.95
C VAL A 277 -14.72 -43.34 -46.94
N THR A 278 -15.99 -42.93 -46.83
CA THR A 278 -17.15 -43.85 -46.78
C THR A 278 -17.28 -44.65 -48.08
N VAL A 279 -17.10 -44.00 -49.23
CA VAL A 279 -17.12 -44.64 -50.56
C VAL A 279 -15.98 -45.65 -50.67
N MET A 280 -14.76 -45.30 -50.25
CA MET A 280 -13.63 -46.22 -50.28
C MET A 280 -13.87 -47.43 -49.35
N GLU A 281 -14.33 -47.20 -48.12
CA GLU A 281 -14.61 -48.25 -47.15
C GLU A 281 -15.67 -49.24 -47.66
N ASN A 282 -16.78 -48.73 -48.20
CA ASN A 282 -17.84 -49.55 -48.77
C ASN A 282 -17.34 -50.39 -49.95
N ARG A 283 -16.42 -49.85 -50.76
CA ARG A 283 -15.86 -50.55 -51.91
C ARG A 283 -14.84 -51.62 -51.53
N ILE A 284 -14.03 -51.37 -50.50
CA ILE A 284 -13.14 -52.37 -49.89
C ILE A 284 -14.00 -53.52 -49.32
N ARG A 285 -15.03 -53.19 -48.54
CA ARG A 285 -15.95 -54.16 -47.93
C ARG A 285 -16.63 -55.03 -48.99
N SER A 286 -17.10 -54.44 -50.09
CA SER A 286 -17.72 -55.14 -51.20
C SER A 286 -16.78 -56.08 -51.95
N ASN A 287 -15.54 -55.65 -52.24
CA ASN A 287 -14.54 -56.53 -52.87
C ASN A 287 -14.14 -57.70 -51.97
N ASN A 288 -13.96 -57.43 -50.68
CA ASN A 288 -13.61 -58.46 -49.71
C ASN A 288 -14.73 -59.51 -49.55
N ALA A 289 -16.00 -59.07 -49.51
CA ALA A 289 -17.16 -59.97 -49.48
C ALA A 289 -17.28 -60.85 -50.73
N ARG A 290 -16.72 -60.42 -51.87
CA ARG A 290 -16.73 -61.17 -53.15
C ARG A 290 -15.46 -62.01 -53.36
N GLY A 291 -14.53 -62.04 -52.39
CA GLY A 291 -13.25 -62.73 -52.52
C GLY A 291 -12.33 -62.14 -53.60
N ARG A 292 -12.54 -60.88 -54.01
CA ARG A 292 -11.73 -60.20 -55.03
C ARG A 292 -10.61 -59.41 -54.38
N SER A 293 -9.41 -59.46 -54.97
CA SER A 293 -8.29 -58.67 -54.51
C SER A 293 -8.56 -57.18 -54.66
N VAL A 294 -8.45 -56.45 -53.56
CA VAL A 294 -8.62 -54.99 -53.46
C VAL A 294 -7.59 -54.25 -54.31
N LEU A 295 -6.41 -54.84 -54.50
CA LEU A 295 -5.29 -54.27 -55.26
C LEU A 295 -5.62 -54.08 -56.75
N ASN A 296 -6.58 -54.82 -57.29
CA ASN A 296 -6.92 -54.76 -58.72
C ASN A 296 -8.02 -53.73 -59.03
N ASP A 297 -8.62 -53.11 -58.01
CA ASP A 297 -9.66 -52.09 -58.19
C ASP A 297 -9.04 -50.71 -58.35
N THR A 298 -8.95 -50.25 -59.59
CA THR A 298 -8.37 -48.94 -59.96
C THR A 298 -9.08 -47.76 -59.28
N ALA A 299 -10.37 -47.91 -58.93
CA ALA A 299 -11.09 -46.85 -58.22
C ALA A 299 -10.69 -46.79 -56.74
N ILE A 300 -10.37 -47.91 -56.09
CA ILE A 300 -9.84 -47.90 -54.71
C ILE A 300 -8.46 -47.27 -54.70
N GLN A 301 -7.61 -47.59 -55.69
CA GLN A 301 -6.31 -46.95 -55.85
C GLN A 301 -6.44 -45.42 -56.06
N GLY A 302 -7.38 -44.98 -56.91
CA GLY A 302 -7.65 -43.55 -57.11
C GLY A 302 -8.14 -42.85 -55.84
N LEU A 303 -9.08 -43.46 -55.11
CA LEU A 303 -9.58 -42.94 -53.83
C LEU A 303 -8.48 -42.87 -52.77
N PHE A 304 -7.56 -43.85 -52.74
CA PHE A 304 -6.45 -43.88 -51.81
C PHE A 304 -5.46 -42.72 -52.05
N THR A 305 -5.12 -42.44 -53.31
CA THR A 305 -4.28 -41.28 -53.66
C THR A 305 -4.92 -39.98 -53.21
N THR A 306 -6.20 -39.77 -53.53
CA THR A 306 -6.96 -38.58 -53.13
C THR A 306 -7.09 -38.45 -51.60
N LEU A 307 -7.31 -39.55 -50.88
CA LEU A 307 -7.37 -39.55 -49.41
C LEU A 307 -6.02 -39.27 -48.76
N THR A 308 -4.92 -39.71 -49.38
CA THR A 308 -3.57 -39.41 -48.90
C THR A 308 -3.25 -37.91 -49.05
N GLU A 309 -3.67 -37.29 -50.14
CA GLU A 309 -3.59 -35.84 -50.31
C GLU A 309 -4.42 -35.10 -49.27
N PHE A 310 -5.68 -35.52 -49.05
CA PHE A 310 -6.51 -34.93 -47.99
C PHE A 310 -5.93 -35.10 -46.60
N HIS A 311 -5.27 -36.22 -46.31
CA HIS A 311 -4.66 -36.44 -44.99
C HIS A 311 -3.60 -35.38 -44.68
N SER A 312 -2.77 -35.01 -45.65
CA SER A 312 -1.80 -33.92 -45.48
C SER A 312 -2.47 -32.56 -45.20
N GLN A 313 -3.60 -32.29 -45.87
CA GLN A 313 -4.39 -31.07 -45.67
C GLN A 313 -5.08 -31.05 -44.30
N VAL A 314 -5.58 -32.20 -43.81
CA VAL A 314 -6.17 -32.34 -42.47
C VAL A 314 -5.15 -32.01 -41.38
N LEU A 315 -3.94 -32.56 -41.48
CA LEU A 315 -2.87 -32.29 -40.50
C LEU A 315 -2.47 -30.80 -40.50
N GLY A 316 -2.39 -30.17 -41.69
CA GLY A 316 -2.16 -28.74 -41.81
C GLY A 316 -3.27 -27.89 -41.20
N ALA A 317 -4.54 -28.26 -41.43
CA ALA A 317 -5.68 -27.55 -40.84
C ALA A 317 -5.74 -27.72 -39.31
N LEU A 318 -5.48 -28.92 -38.80
CA LEU A 318 -5.44 -29.19 -37.36
C LEU A 318 -4.36 -28.37 -36.65
N THR A 319 -3.14 -28.35 -37.20
CA THR A 319 -2.04 -27.56 -36.63
C THR A 319 -2.34 -26.06 -36.65
N LYS A 320 -2.96 -25.55 -37.71
CA LYS A 320 -3.41 -24.15 -37.78
C LYS A 320 -4.45 -23.82 -36.71
N LEU A 321 -5.47 -24.67 -36.56
CA LEU A 321 -6.51 -24.47 -35.54
C LEU A 321 -5.94 -24.53 -34.12
N ASP A 322 -4.96 -25.40 -33.87
CA ASP A 322 -4.28 -25.50 -32.58
C ASP A 322 -3.44 -24.26 -32.26
N GLN A 323 -2.78 -23.68 -33.27
CA GLN A 323 -2.08 -22.40 -33.13
C GLN A 323 -3.04 -21.23 -32.85
N GLU A 324 -4.16 -21.16 -33.57
CA GLU A 324 -5.20 -20.14 -33.34
C GLU A 324 -5.80 -20.28 -31.93
N ARG A 325 -6.10 -21.51 -31.50
CA ARG A 325 -6.55 -21.79 -30.14
C ARG A 325 -5.55 -21.29 -29.10
N THR A 326 -4.27 -21.64 -29.24
CA THR A 326 -3.21 -21.23 -28.31
C THR A 326 -3.09 -19.71 -28.26
N TYR A 327 -3.23 -19.03 -29.40
CA TYR A 327 -3.22 -17.57 -29.47
C TYR A 327 -4.37 -16.93 -28.68
N TYR A 328 -5.60 -17.44 -28.84
CA TYR A 328 -6.76 -16.93 -28.10
C TYR A 328 -6.73 -17.28 -26.62
N GLU A 329 -6.21 -18.45 -26.24
CA GLU A 329 -5.96 -18.82 -24.83
C GLU A 329 -4.98 -17.83 -24.20
N SER A 330 -3.86 -17.52 -24.87
CA SER A 330 -2.93 -16.48 -24.43
C SER A 330 -3.63 -15.13 -24.29
N LEU A 331 -4.45 -14.71 -25.26
CA LEU A 331 -5.17 -13.43 -25.15
C LEU A 331 -6.16 -13.42 -23.97
N GLN A 332 -6.81 -14.54 -23.69
CA GLN A 332 -7.70 -14.70 -22.55
C GLN A 332 -6.93 -14.59 -21.22
N ASP A 333 -5.73 -15.16 -21.12
CA ASP A 333 -4.86 -15.00 -19.94
C ASP A 333 -4.46 -13.53 -19.73
N HIS A 334 -4.16 -12.80 -20.81
CA HIS A 334 -3.88 -11.37 -20.71
C HIS A 334 -5.09 -10.57 -20.18
N LEU A 335 -6.31 -10.92 -20.61
CA LEU A 335 -7.54 -10.32 -20.05
C LEU A 335 -7.72 -10.68 -18.57
N GLY A 336 -7.37 -11.91 -18.18
CA GLY A 336 -7.29 -12.35 -16.79
C GLY A 336 -6.39 -11.46 -15.95
N HIS A 337 -5.14 -11.26 -16.39
CA HIS A 337 -4.17 -10.38 -15.71
C HIS A 337 -4.66 -8.93 -15.59
N ILE A 338 -5.31 -8.39 -16.63
CA ILE A 338 -5.88 -7.04 -16.58
C ILE A 338 -7.01 -6.95 -15.55
N SER A 339 -7.87 -7.97 -15.48
CA SER A 339 -8.95 -8.05 -14.49
C SER A 339 -8.39 -8.10 -13.06
N GLU A 340 -7.40 -8.96 -12.82
CA GLU A 340 -6.72 -9.08 -11.51
C GLU A 340 -6.03 -7.77 -11.10
N ALA A 341 -5.33 -7.12 -12.03
CA ALA A 341 -4.69 -5.83 -11.78
C ALA A 341 -5.73 -4.76 -11.40
N ARG A 342 -6.90 -4.74 -12.05
CA ARG A 342 -8.00 -3.82 -11.69
C ARG A 342 -8.54 -4.11 -10.29
N LEU A 343 -8.75 -5.38 -9.94
CA LEU A 343 -9.19 -5.77 -8.60
C LEU A 343 -8.19 -5.35 -7.53
N ALA A 344 -6.89 -5.57 -7.76
CA ALA A 344 -5.84 -5.15 -6.85
C ALA A 344 -5.83 -3.63 -6.64
N ILE A 345 -5.97 -2.84 -7.71
CA ILE A 345 -6.06 -1.37 -7.62
C ILE A 345 -7.30 -0.94 -6.81
N ASN A 346 -8.44 -1.58 -7.04
CA ASN A 346 -9.67 -1.26 -6.31
C ASN A 346 -9.54 -1.57 -4.81
N GLU A 347 -8.92 -2.68 -4.45
CA GLU A 347 -8.67 -3.01 -3.05
C GLU A 347 -7.73 -2.00 -2.39
N LEU A 348 -6.66 -1.58 -3.08
CA LEU A 348 -5.76 -0.55 -2.56
C LEU A 348 -6.47 0.79 -2.34
N ARG A 349 -7.39 1.18 -3.22
CA ARG A 349 -8.22 2.38 -3.05
C ARG A 349 -9.15 2.23 -1.84
N ALA A 350 -9.77 1.06 -1.66
CA ALA A 350 -10.61 0.77 -0.51
C ALA A 350 -9.81 0.82 0.80
N GLU A 351 -8.61 0.23 0.83
CA GLU A 351 -7.72 0.28 1.98
C GLU A 351 -7.28 1.72 2.31
N HIS A 352 -6.95 2.53 1.29
CA HIS A 352 -6.61 3.93 1.51
C HIS A 352 -7.78 4.71 2.13
N CYS A 353 -9.01 4.47 1.66
CA CYS A 353 -10.22 5.08 2.22
C CYS A 353 -10.46 4.65 3.68
N ARG A 354 -10.32 3.35 3.99
CA ARG A 354 -10.42 2.82 5.37
C ARG A 354 -9.43 3.50 6.30
N ARG A 355 -8.15 3.57 5.90
CA ARG A 355 -7.10 4.23 6.69
C ARG A 355 -7.36 5.72 6.91
N GLN A 356 -7.95 6.42 5.92
CA GLN A 356 -8.35 7.82 6.11
C GLN A 356 -9.47 7.95 7.15
N GLN A 357 -10.50 7.11 7.08
CA GLN A 357 -11.61 7.12 8.04
C GLN A 357 -11.16 6.83 9.47
N GLU A 358 -10.25 5.87 9.65
CA GLU A 358 -9.67 5.54 10.95
C GLU A 358 -8.91 6.72 11.57
N ARG A 359 -8.06 7.41 10.78
CA ARG A 359 -7.34 8.61 11.25
C ARG A 359 -8.29 9.72 11.69
N LEU A 360 -9.31 10.01 10.89
CA LEU A 360 -10.31 11.01 11.24
C LEU A 360 -11.08 10.64 12.52
N ALA A 361 -11.39 9.35 12.71
CA ALA A 361 -12.04 8.87 13.93
C ALA A 361 -11.12 8.96 15.16
N GLU A 362 -9.82 8.68 15.01
CA GLU A 362 -8.82 8.85 16.07
C GLU A 362 -8.68 10.30 16.49
N GLU A 363 -8.55 11.22 15.53
CA GLU A 363 -8.49 12.66 15.78
C GLU A 363 -9.74 13.16 16.53
N GLN A 364 -10.93 12.69 16.13
CA GLN A 364 -12.17 13.02 16.84
C GLN A 364 -12.16 12.49 18.29
N ARG A 365 -11.71 11.25 18.51
CA ARG A 365 -11.57 10.69 19.87
C ARG A 365 -10.59 11.50 20.71
N GLN A 366 -9.46 11.91 20.14
CA GLN A 366 -8.47 12.74 20.82
C GLN A 366 -9.05 14.10 21.22
N ARG A 367 -9.74 14.79 20.31
CA ARG A 367 -10.41 16.06 20.60
C ARG A 367 -11.45 15.93 21.73
N GLN A 368 -12.23 14.85 21.72
CA GLN A 368 -13.20 14.57 22.80
C GLN A 368 -12.49 14.30 24.14
N ALA A 369 -11.40 13.54 24.14
CA ALA A 369 -10.61 13.28 25.33
C ALA A 369 -9.98 14.56 25.91
N GLN A 370 -9.41 15.42 25.06
CA GLN A 370 -8.88 16.73 25.45
C GLN A 370 -9.97 17.62 26.07
N MET A 371 -11.16 17.68 25.46
CA MET A 371 -12.28 18.44 26.01
C MET A 371 -12.71 17.89 27.38
N LYS A 372 -12.77 16.56 27.53
CA LYS A 372 -13.11 15.90 28.81
C LYS A 372 -12.07 16.19 29.88
N GLN A 373 -10.78 16.07 29.57
CA GLN A 373 -9.69 16.36 30.52
C GLN A 373 -9.69 17.83 30.94
N THR A 374 -9.91 18.75 29.99
CA THR A 374 -10.04 20.19 30.28
C THR A 374 -11.21 20.45 31.23
N LEU A 375 -12.36 19.83 30.98
CA LEU A 375 -13.53 19.95 31.85
C LEU A 375 -13.27 19.40 33.25
N GLU A 376 -12.56 18.28 33.36
CA GLU A 376 -12.17 17.68 34.63
C GLU A 376 -11.21 18.58 35.43
N MET A 377 -10.20 19.16 34.77
CA MET A 377 -9.32 20.15 35.37
C MET A 377 -10.11 21.35 35.90
N MET A 378 -11.08 21.86 35.13
CA MET A 378 -11.96 22.95 35.55
C MET A 378 -12.82 22.58 36.77
N ARG A 379 -13.32 21.34 36.83
CA ARG A 379 -14.06 20.81 37.99
C ARG A 379 -13.18 20.71 39.23
N MET A 380 -11.95 20.21 39.10
CA MET A 380 -11.00 20.12 40.21
C MET A 380 -10.61 21.50 40.73
N LYS A 381 -10.26 22.44 39.85
CA LYS A 381 -9.96 23.83 40.22
C LYS A 381 -11.12 24.49 40.96
N LYS A 382 -12.36 24.28 40.48
CA LYS A 382 -13.58 24.74 41.18
C LYS A 382 -13.68 24.13 42.58
N HIS A 383 -13.44 22.83 42.73
CA HIS A 383 -13.50 22.16 44.03
C HIS A 383 -12.47 22.71 45.03
N VAL A 384 -11.21 22.88 44.59
CA VAL A 384 -10.13 23.44 45.40
C VAL A 384 -10.45 24.87 45.83
N MET A 385 -10.92 25.72 44.89
CA MET A 385 -11.29 27.10 45.20
C MET A 385 -12.41 27.17 46.26
N LEU A 386 -13.42 26.31 46.15
CA LEU A 386 -14.51 26.24 47.13
C LEU A 386 -14.02 25.77 48.51
N MET A 387 -13.10 24.81 48.56
CA MET A 387 -12.51 24.33 49.82
C MET A 387 -11.66 25.42 50.48
N GLU A 388 -10.87 26.15 49.71
CA GLU A 388 -10.07 27.28 50.22
C GLU A 388 -10.98 28.39 50.77
N GLN A 389 -12.05 28.73 50.05
CA GLN A 389 -13.04 29.70 50.50
C GLN A 389 -13.68 29.29 51.84
N ARG A 390 -13.99 27.99 52.00
CA ARG A 390 -14.50 27.44 53.27
C ARG A 390 -13.47 27.54 54.40
N ASN A 391 -12.20 27.23 54.13
CA ASN A 391 -11.13 27.31 55.13
C ASN A 391 -10.89 28.75 55.61
N VAL A 392 -10.83 29.70 54.69
CA VAL A 392 -10.70 31.12 55.02
C VAL A 392 -11.89 31.61 55.85
N ALA A 393 -13.11 31.17 55.54
CA ALA A 393 -14.29 31.50 56.34
C ALA A 393 -14.20 30.94 57.76
N LEU A 394 -13.75 29.68 57.93
CA LEU A 394 -13.52 29.07 59.24
C LEU A 394 -12.45 29.81 60.04
N GLN A 395 -11.33 30.20 59.42
CA GLN A 395 -10.28 30.98 60.08
C GLN A 395 -10.79 32.35 60.53
N ARG A 396 -11.56 33.04 59.69
CA ARG A 396 -12.19 34.32 60.06
C ARG A 396 -13.13 34.15 61.26
N PHE A 397 -13.93 33.09 61.28
CA PHE A 397 -14.81 32.78 62.39
C PHE A 397 -14.03 32.52 63.70
N GLN A 398 -12.99 31.68 63.66
CA GLN A 398 -12.12 31.42 64.81
C GLN A 398 -11.41 32.69 65.30
N HIS A 399 -10.95 33.55 64.38
CA HIS A 399 -10.33 34.81 64.73
C HIS A 399 -11.31 35.76 65.41
N GLN A 400 -12.55 35.84 64.90
CA GLN A 400 -13.63 36.61 65.53
C GLN A 400 -13.98 36.07 66.92
N GLU A 401 -14.02 34.74 67.10
CA GLU A 401 -14.25 34.11 68.40
C GLU A 401 -13.11 34.38 69.40
N MET A 402 -11.86 34.32 68.96
CA MET A 402 -10.70 34.64 69.80
C MET A 402 -10.71 36.11 70.22
N GLN A 403 -11.04 37.04 69.31
CA GLN A 403 -11.23 38.45 69.64
C GLN A 403 -12.39 38.65 70.64
N ALA A 404 -13.51 37.94 70.47
CA ALA A 404 -14.63 37.98 71.41
C ALA A 404 -14.27 37.43 72.80
N ARG A 405 -13.52 36.31 72.88
CA ARG A 405 -12.97 35.78 74.14
C ARG A 405 -11.99 36.75 74.80
N ARG A 406 -11.14 37.43 74.02
CA ARG A 406 -10.22 38.46 74.53
C ARG A 406 -10.99 39.68 75.05
N GLY A 407 -12.06 40.08 74.37
CA GLY A 407 -12.98 41.12 74.84
C GLY A 407 -13.72 40.75 76.13
N GLN A 408 -14.12 39.48 76.29
CA GLN A 408 -14.71 38.99 77.55
C GLN A 408 -13.69 38.94 78.70
N GLY A 409 -12.41 38.69 78.43
CA GLY A 409 -11.34 38.75 79.44
C GLY A 409 -11.13 40.14 80.04
N TYR A 410 -11.36 41.22 79.27
CA TYR A 410 -11.35 42.59 79.80
C TYR A 410 -12.65 42.96 80.53
N ALA A 411 -13.79 42.32 80.21
CA ALA A 411 -15.03 42.51 80.95
C ALA A 411 -15.06 41.76 82.29
N GLN A 412 -14.27 40.70 82.45
CA GLN A 412 -14.24 39.89 83.69
C GLN A 412 -13.38 40.50 84.82
N GLN A 413 -12.61 41.56 84.55
CA GLN A 413 -11.81 42.26 85.57
C GLN A 413 -12.50 43.46 86.24
N GLN A 414 -13.77 43.73 85.94
CA GLN A 414 -14.47 44.92 86.48
C GLN A 414 -15.75 44.66 87.30
N PHE A 415 -16.16 43.42 87.56
CA PHE A 415 -17.30 43.19 88.46
C PHE A 415 -17.10 41.97 89.38
N ALA A 416 -16.46 42.23 90.52
CA ALA A 416 -16.57 41.41 91.71
C ALA A 416 -17.01 42.31 92.88
N GLN A 417 -18.32 42.38 93.14
CA GLN A 417 -18.95 42.47 94.47
C GLN A 417 -20.47 42.23 94.31
N PRO A 418 -21.15 41.65 95.33
CA PRO A 418 -22.50 41.06 95.24
C PRO A 418 -23.60 41.99 95.76
N HIS A 419 -24.87 41.52 95.68
CA HIS A 419 -26.10 41.90 96.43
C HIS A 419 -27.32 42.28 95.56
N PRO A 420 -28.58 42.11 96.05
CA PRO A 420 -29.51 41.12 95.50
C PRO A 420 -30.86 41.72 95.04
N GLY A 421 -31.73 40.88 94.48
CA GLY A 421 -33.18 41.01 94.70
C GLY A 421 -34.08 41.43 93.54
N TYR A 422 -34.97 40.48 93.19
CA TYR A 422 -36.38 40.63 92.76
C TYR A 422 -36.67 41.16 91.33
N GLN A 423 -37.13 40.26 90.44
CA GLN A 423 -38.54 40.05 89.96
C GLN A 423 -38.93 41.04 88.83
N GLN A 424 -39.63 40.73 87.73
CA GLN A 424 -40.37 39.57 87.22
C GLN A 424 -40.87 39.93 85.78
N TYR A 425 -40.74 38.99 84.82
CA TYR A 425 -41.52 38.62 83.58
C TYR A 425 -42.70 39.47 83.00
N PRO A 426 -43.30 39.15 81.81
CA PRO A 426 -42.93 38.25 80.67
C PRO A 426 -43.34 38.74 79.22
N ASN A 427 -43.15 37.83 78.24
CA ASN A 427 -43.88 37.63 76.95
C ASN A 427 -43.52 38.55 75.77
N ALA A 428 -43.54 38.17 74.49
CA ALA A 428 -44.05 37.04 73.68
C ALA A 428 -43.34 37.15 72.29
N ALA A 429 -43.47 36.34 71.24
CA ALA A 429 -44.18 35.12 70.91
C ALA A 429 -43.59 34.59 69.58
N VAL A 430 -43.77 33.29 69.38
CA VAL A 430 -43.67 32.53 68.13
C VAL A 430 -44.87 32.87 67.22
N PRO A 431 -44.77 32.65 65.90
CA PRO A 431 -45.78 31.81 65.24
C PRO A 431 -45.09 30.78 64.34
N THR A 432 -45.27 29.47 64.53
CA THR A 432 -46.48 28.63 64.40
C THR A 432 -46.95 28.51 62.95
N SER A 433 -46.88 27.26 62.51
CA SER A 433 -47.52 26.59 61.37
C SER A 433 -48.75 27.27 60.79
N ASN A 434 -48.93 27.12 59.47
CA ASN A 434 -50.18 26.60 58.96
C ASN A 434 -49.97 25.70 57.74
N GLN A 435 -50.69 24.59 57.82
CA GLN A 435 -50.72 23.40 57.00
C GLN A 435 -52.06 23.44 56.27
N TRP A 436 -52.07 23.49 54.94
CA TRP A 436 -53.19 23.14 54.02
C TRP A 436 -52.55 23.07 52.62
N SER A 437 -52.79 22.15 51.71
CA SER A 437 -53.49 20.87 51.64
C SER A 437 -53.20 20.35 50.21
N ASP A 438 -53.06 19.04 50.07
CA ASP A 438 -52.93 18.30 48.81
C ASP A 438 -54.17 18.52 47.90
N PRO A 439 -54.07 18.31 46.56
CA PRO A 439 -54.37 16.96 46.07
C PRO A 439 -53.51 16.46 44.90
N THR A 440 -52.97 15.25 45.09
CA THR A 440 -53.01 14.05 44.26
C THR A 440 -53.30 14.23 42.75
N ILE A 441 -52.37 13.79 41.88
CA ILE A 441 -52.63 12.78 40.82
C ILE A 441 -51.36 11.95 40.54
N GLN A 442 -51.64 10.66 40.34
CA GLN A 442 -50.83 9.47 40.12
C GLN A 442 -49.79 9.51 38.99
N GLY A 443 -48.76 8.65 39.10
CA GLY A 443 -47.97 8.23 37.93
C GLY A 443 -46.62 7.58 38.24
N SER A 444 -46.63 6.31 38.62
CA SER A 444 -45.50 5.40 38.87
C SER A 444 -44.72 4.98 37.62
N ALA A 445 -43.38 4.78 37.74
CA ALA A 445 -42.60 3.60 37.30
C ALA A 445 -41.08 3.93 37.40
N SER A 446 -40.34 3.39 38.38
CA SER A 446 -39.71 2.05 38.43
C SER A 446 -38.41 1.94 37.62
N TYR A 447 -37.29 2.05 38.33
CA TYR A 447 -35.95 1.55 37.95
C TYR A 447 -35.78 0.10 38.42
N PRO A 448 -34.81 -0.64 37.87
CA PRO A 448 -34.04 -1.59 38.64
C PRO A 448 -32.55 -1.19 38.73
N ASN A 449 -32.03 -1.34 39.93
CA ASN A 449 -30.61 -1.39 40.30
C ASN A 449 -29.97 -2.69 39.75
N PRO A 450 -28.63 -2.81 39.69
CA PRO A 450 -27.99 -3.53 40.81
C PRO A 450 -26.57 -3.07 41.20
N ALA A 451 -26.35 -3.12 42.52
CA ALA A 451 -25.29 -3.80 43.29
C ALA A 451 -23.77 -3.66 42.97
N ALA A 452 -23.03 -3.65 44.08
CA ALA A 452 -21.60 -3.46 44.25
C ALA A 452 -20.73 -4.74 44.11
N GLN A 453 -19.43 -4.55 43.85
CA GLN A 453 -18.28 -5.43 44.19
C GLN A 453 -16.99 -4.59 44.06
N GLN A 454 -16.30 -4.19 45.13
CA GLN A 454 -15.27 -4.87 45.95
C GLN A 454 -13.86 -5.02 45.31
N GLN A 455 -12.88 -4.33 45.94
CA GLN A 455 -11.43 -4.60 46.11
C GLN A 455 -10.58 -5.20 44.97
N GLN A 456 -9.46 -4.52 44.64
CA GLN A 456 -8.08 -4.97 44.98
C GLN A 456 -7.02 -3.95 44.50
N GLN A 457 -6.02 -3.66 45.35
CA GLN A 457 -4.72 -3.09 44.97
C GLN A 457 -3.79 -4.23 44.50
N PRO A 458 -2.68 -3.91 43.80
CA PRO A 458 -1.40 -4.01 44.51
C PRO A 458 -0.37 -2.90 44.19
N SER A 459 0.51 -2.73 45.16
CA SER A 459 1.69 -1.88 45.27
C SER A 459 2.84 -2.35 44.39
N PHE A 460 3.73 -1.44 43.92
CA PHE A 460 5.15 -1.74 43.72
C PHE A 460 6.04 -0.50 43.84
N THR A 461 7.30 -0.79 44.15
CA THR A 461 8.34 -0.02 44.82
C THR A 461 9.33 0.70 43.89
N SER A 462 10.08 1.60 44.51
CA SER A 462 11.22 2.44 44.10
C SER A 462 12.43 1.75 43.43
N ALA A 463 13.11 2.49 42.53
CA ALA A 463 14.58 2.53 42.30
C ALA A 463 14.91 3.72 41.37
N THR A 464 15.58 4.78 41.82
CA THR A 464 17.05 5.02 41.87
C THR A 464 17.68 5.33 40.51
N THR A 465 18.08 6.59 40.37
CA THR A 465 18.82 7.26 39.30
C THR A 465 20.31 6.93 39.34
N GLN A 466 20.95 6.65 38.20
CA GLN A 466 22.38 6.84 38.01
C GLN A 466 22.71 7.32 36.58
N SER A 467 23.60 8.30 36.53
CA SER A 467 24.09 9.10 35.40
C SER A 467 25.42 8.60 34.84
N PHE A 468 25.68 8.74 33.53
CA PHE A 468 27.01 8.85 32.89
C PHE A 468 26.80 9.32 31.42
N GLN A 469 27.16 10.54 30.98
CA GLN A 469 28.44 11.13 30.56
C GLN A 469 29.03 10.62 29.21
N GLN A 470 29.23 11.58 28.29
CA GLN A 470 29.71 11.48 26.91
C GLN A 470 31.04 12.26 26.75
N PRO A 471 31.86 11.99 25.71
CA PRO A 471 32.63 13.09 25.11
C PRO A 471 32.70 13.09 23.56
N GLN A 472 33.01 14.27 23.03
CA GLN A 472 33.14 14.67 21.61
C GLN A 472 34.60 14.62 21.10
N GLY A 473 34.78 14.66 19.77
CA GLY A 473 36.05 14.98 19.09
C GLY A 473 35.87 15.51 17.66
N HIS A 474 36.63 16.55 17.29
CA HIS A 474 36.60 17.39 16.07
C HIS A 474 37.85 17.19 15.16
N ALA A 475 37.77 17.54 13.86
CA ALA A 475 38.77 18.24 12.98
C ALA A 475 38.42 18.01 11.47
N GLN A 476 38.23 18.99 10.56
CA GLN A 476 39.02 20.09 9.93
C GLN A 476 39.74 19.75 8.61
N ALA A 477 39.71 20.70 7.64
CA ALA A 477 39.94 20.59 6.19
C ALA A 477 41.13 21.43 5.66
N TYR A 478 41.54 21.23 4.40
CA TYR A 478 42.47 22.11 3.64
C TYR A 478 42.19 22.18 2.11
N TYR A 479 42.58 23.31 1.49
CA TYR A 479 42.34 23.81 0.10
C TYR A 479 43.57 23.69 -0.84
N VAL A 480 43.41 23.90 -2.19
CA VAL A 480 44.02 24.99 -3.02
C VAL A 480 44.18 24.68 -4.57
N SER A 481 43.56 25.56 -5.41
CA SER A 481 43.77 26.18 -6.78
C SER A 481 44.29 25.52 -8.11
N GLY A 482 43.70 25.95 -9.26
CA GLY A 482 44.03 25.70 -10.71
C GLY A 482 45.09 26.65 -11.37
N PRO A 483 45.27 26.83 -12.73
CA PRO A 483 44.26 27.21 -13.78
C PRO A 483 44.51 26.85 -15.32
N ALA A 484 43.59 27.33 -16.19
CA ALA A 484 43.66 27.82 -17.62
C ALA A 484 43.68 26.91 -18.92
N ALA A 485 42.90 27.33 -19.95
CA ALA A 485 42.64 26.79 -21.32
C ALA A 485 42.91 27.87 -22.42
N PRO A 486 42.95 27.68 -23.79
CA PRO A 486 41.90 27.07 -24.71
C PRO A 486 42.50 26.46 -26.05
N PRO A 487 41.81 26.30 -27.24
CA PRO A 487 40.38 26.10 -27.61
C PRO A 487 40.04 24.86 -28.52
N ALA A 488 38.78 24.43 -28.41
CA ALA A 488 37.78 23.94 -29.40
C ALA A 488 38.12 22.94 -30.55
N TYR A 489 37.68 21.68 -30.41
CA TYR A 489 36.60 21.00 -31.19
C TYR A 489 36.69 19.46 -31.08
N GLN A 490 36.01 18.85 -30.09
CA GLN A 490 35.53 17.45 -30.05
C GLN A 490 35.14 17.10 -28.59
N GLN A 491 33.88 16.73 -28.30
CA GLN A 491 33.50 15.94 -27.10
C GLN A 491 31.99 15.61 -27.02
N VAL A 492 31.62 14.35 -27.26
CA VAL A 492 30.40 13.71 -26.71
C VAL A 492 30.79 12.55 -25.77
N SER A 493 32.08 12.23 -25.62
CA SER A 493 32.58 11.10 -24.80
C SER A 493 32.95 11.46 -23.35
N LEU A 494 32.60 12.63 -22.83
CA LEU A 494 33.05 13.08 -21.48
C LEU A 494 31.93 13.31 -20.45
N LEU A 495 30.67 12.95 -20.76
CA LEU A 495 29.60 12.96 -19.74
C LEU A 495 29.69 11.77 -18.76
N VAL A 496 30.23 10.63 -19.20
CA VAL A 496 30.32 9.41 -18.37
C VAL A 496 31.53 9.43 -17.43
N LEU A 497 32.65 10.07 -17.82
CA LEU A 497 33.84 10.15 -16.97
C LEU A 497 33.75 11.22 -15.86
N ARG A 498 32.80 12.16 -15.94
CA ARG A 498 32.55 13.13 -14.85
C ARG A 498 31.72 12.57 -13.68
N ILE A 499 30.97 11.49 -13.88
CA ILE A 499 30.22 10.83 -12.79
C ILE A 499 31.14 9.90 -11.97
N ILE A 500 32.22 9.39 -12.56
CA ILE A 500 33.15 8.47 -11.87
C ILE A 500 34.20 9.24 -11.03
N SER A 501 34.51 10.50 -11.34
CA SER A 501 35.56 11.24 -10.61
C SER A 501 35.07 12.09 -9.42
N PHE A 502 33.78 12.08 -9.07
CA PHE A 502 33.25 12.78 -7.87
C PHE A 502 33.24 11.90 -6.60
N ARG A 503 33.93 10.74 -6.62
CA ARG A 503 33.92 9.76 -5.51
C ARG A 503 35.31 9.34 -5.00
N CYS A 504 36.34 10.13 -5.28
CA CYS A 504 37.65 10.04 -4.63
C CYS A 504 38.28 11.44 -4.50
N HIS A 505 37.81 12.20 -3.51
CA HIS A 505 38.70 12.96 -2.62
C HIS A 505 38.01 13.29 -1.31
#